data_AF-A0A382HJ54-F1
#
_entry.id   AF-A0A382HJ54-F1
#
_cell.length_a   1.000
_cell.length_b   1.000
_cell.length_c   1.000
_cell.angle_alpha   90.00
_cell.angle_beta   90.00
_cell.angle_gamma   90.00
#
_symmetry.space_group_name_H-M   'P 1'
#
loop_
_entity.id
_entity.type
_entity.pdbx_description
1 polymer ?
#
loop_
_entity_poly.entity_id
_entity_poly.type
_entity_poly.pdbx_seq_one_letter_code
_entity_poly.pdbx_strand_id
1 'polypeptide(L)'
;MRNASLLTIICLLVAALSCTGVDSADEEVVGEQAANLLPLRERVAITEGWWQWRKANVLPMIMREQGVDLWIIRDDEADKYYNNEGPVFSSLVPADLRGMIYDSQHGDARPRFLIFHDAGESIEYIEPRDYAHISELVAGLDPKTIAISQFNNEPMLAALGQYASRAVDSWTLCLRWYETVSPEMIERYRDVVALANEIIAEGFSSKVVTPNVTTTDDLNWWFREKMLDLGIEHENHPSISVQRSL
;
A
#
# COMPACT_ATOMS: atom_id res chain seq x y z
N MET A 1 62.25 57.03 -26.48
CA MET A 1 63.71 57.10 -26.64
C MET A 1 64.35 56.27 -25.53
N ARG A 2 65.19 55.30 -25.93
CA ARG A 2 66.17 54.50 -25.14
C ARG A 2 65.59 53.60 -24.04
N ASN A 3 65.46 52.28 -24.24
CA ASN A 3 66.47 51.22 -24.40
C ASN A 3 67.37 50.98 -23.18
N ALA A 4 67.57 49.68 -22.92
CA ALA A 4 68.62 49.00 -22.15
C ALA A 4 68.31 48.76 -20.65
N SER A 5 68.52 47.59 -20.05
CA SER A 5 69.14 46.34 -20.52
C SER A 5 68.84 45.17 -19.58
N LEU A 6 68.78 43.98 -20.20
CA LEU A 6 69.15 42.64 -19.72
C LEU A 6 69.82 42.54 -18.32
N LEU A 7 69.31 41.63 -17.48
CA LEU A 7 70.17 40.66 -16.78
C LEU A 7 69.42 39.35 -16.48
N THR A 8 70.00 38.26 -16.97
CA THR A 8 69.67 36.85 -16.81
C THR A 8 69.67 36.38 -15.34
N ILE A 9 68.78 35.48 -14.93
CA ILE A 9 69.06 34.30 -14.07
C ILE A 9 67.88 33.30 -14.15
N ILE A 10 68.28 32.03 -14.18
CA ILE A 10 67.59 30.79 -14.49
C ILE A 10 66.95 30.15 -13.25
N CYS A 11 65.90 29.35 -13.47
CA CYS A 11 65.34 28.30 -12.61
C CYS A 11 64.72 28.70 -11.25
N LEU A 12 63.40 28.57 -11.15
CA LEU A 12 62.79 27.49 -10.35
C LEU A 12 61.29 27.39 -10.65
N LEU A 13 60.91 26.28 -11.28
CA LEU A 13 59.56 25.74 -11.23
C LEU A 13 59.17 25.55 -9.76
N VAL A 14 58.19 26.33 -9.30
CA VAL A 14 57.32 25.91 -8.20
C VAL A 14 55.91 26.01 -8.74
N ALA A 15 55.44 24.87 -9.27
CA ALA A 15 54.03 24.64 -9.50
C ALA A 15 53.35 24.65 -8.13
N ALA A 16 52.81 25.80 -7.73
CA ALA A 16 51.80 25.86 -6.69
C ALA A 16 50.52 25.26 -7.28
N LEU A 17 50.42 23.93 -7.23
CA LEU A 17 49.13 23.26 -7.14
C LEU A 17 48.49 23.79 -5.86
N SER A 18 47.68 24.83 -5.99
CA SER A 18 46.63 25.09 -5.04
C SER A 18 45.67 23.91 -5.16
N CYS A 19 45.86 22.90 -4.31
CA CYS A 19 44.79 22.01 -3.91
C CYS A 19 43.67 22.90 -3.36
N THR A 20 42.78 23.35 -4.23
CA THR A 20 41.41 23.66 -3.81
C THR A 20 40.87 22.32 -3.34
N GLY A 21 40.83 22.14 -2.03
CA GLY A 21 40.12 21.05 -1.40
C GLY A 21 38.75 20.97 -2.06
N VAL A 22 38.48 19.82 -2.65
CA VAL A 22 37.11 19.41 -2.88
C VAL A 22 36.54 19.31 -1.47
N ASP A 23 35.79 20.32 -1.05
CA ASP A 23 34.79 20.14 -0.02
C ASP A 23 33.89 19.01 -0.56
N SER A 24 34.15 17.78 -0.15
CA SER A 24 33.08 16.80 -0.05
C SER A 24 32.26 17.23 1.16
N ALA A 25 31.49 18.30 0.99
CA ALA A 25 30.20 18.32 1.64
C ALA A 25 29.55 17.01 1.20
N ASP A 26 29.44 16.06 2.13
CA ASP A 26 28.53 14.95 2.00
C ASP A 26 27.14 15.57 1.83
N GLU A 27 26.79 15.96 0.60
CA GLU A 27 25.42 16.20 0.25
C GLU A 27 24.72 14.88 0.54
N GLU A 28 23.82 14.95 1.50
CA GLU A 28 22.90 13.89 1.84
C GLU A 28 22.04 13.65 0.59
N VAL A 29 22.56 12.85 -0.35
CA VAL A 29 21.81 12.37 -1.51
C VAL A 29 20.79 11.38 -0.97
N VAL A 30 19.74 11.92 -0.36
CA VAL A 30 18.46 11.25 -0.25
C VAL A 30 17.99 11.03 -1.68
N GLY A 31 17.65 9.79 -2.02
CA GLY A 31 17.14 9.47 -3.35
C GLY A 31 15.94 10.36 -3.71
N GLU A 32 15.76 10.65 -5.00
CA GLU A 32 14.75 11.58 -5.49
C GLU A 32 13.34 11.17 -5.02
N GLN A 33 13.06 9.86 -4.93
CA GLN A 33 11.77 9.38 -4.46
C GLN A 33 11.63 9.53 -2.94
N ALA A 34 12.69 9.22 -2.18
CA ALA A 34 12.68 9.36 -0.72
C ALA A 34 12.50 10.83 -0.29
N ALA A 35 13.02 11.78 -1.05
CA ALA A 35 12.86 13.21 -0.79
C ALA A 35 11.45 13.74 -1.13
N ASN A 36 10.72 13.06 -2.02
CA ASN A 36 9.45 13.53 -2.58
C ASN A 36 8.25 12.66 -2.18
N LEU A 37 8.24 12.17 -0.93
CA LEU A 37 7.10 11.42 -0.41
C LEU A 37 5.88 12.32 -0.25
N LEU A 38 4.75 11.82 -0.75
CA LEU A 38 3.48 12.52 -0.66
C LEU A 38 3.03 12.64 0.80
N PRO A 39 2.52 13.81 1.23
CA PRO A 39 1.89 13.97 2.53
C PRO A 39 0.76 12.96 2.73
N LEU A 40 0.57 12.48 3.97
CA LEU A 40 -0.44 11.45 4.30
C LEU A 40 -1.81 11.75 3.69
N ARG A 41 -2.29 12.99 3.77
CA ARG A 41 -3.60 13.41 3.22
C ARG A 41 -3.70 13.16 1.71
N GLU A 42 -2.64 13.43 0.96
CA GLU A 42 -2.59 13.18 -0.49
C GLU A 42 -2.55 11.68 -0.79
N ARG A 43 -1.83 10.90 0.03
CA ARG A 43 -1.81 9.43 -0.10
C ARG A 43 -3.22 8.86 0.08
N VAL A 44 -3.96 9.27 1.11
CA VAL A 44 -5.34 8.77 1.33
C VAL A 44 -6.22 9.16 0.13
N ALA A 45 -6.10 10.39 -0.39
CA ALA A 45 -6.91 10.84 -1.52
C ALA A 45 -6.68 10.03 -2.80
N ILE A 46 -5.43 9.66 -3.06
CA ILE A 46 -5.08 8.76 -4.16
C ILE A 46 -5.68 7.37 -3.93
N THR A 47 -5.49 6.78 -2.74
CA THR A 47 -6.03 5.46 -2.40
C THR A 47 -7.57 5.43 -2.44
N GLU A 48 -8.24 6.51 -2.05
CA GLU A 48 -9.69 6.64 -2.16
C GLU A 48 -10.12 6.68 -3.63
N GLY A 49 -9.42 7.44 -4.48
CA GLY A 49 -9.66 7.45 -5.92
C GLY A 49 -9.51 6.06 -6.56
N TRP A 50 -8.50 5.30 -6.13
CA TRP A 50 -8.30 3.91 -6.52
C TRP A 50 -9.45 3.00 -6.08
N TRP A 51 -9.91 3.14 -4.84
CA TRP A 51 -11.05 2.37 -4.33
C TRP A 51 -12.33 2.68 -5.11
N GLN A 52 -12.63 3.96 -5.34
CA GLN A 52 -13.81 4.39 -6.11
C GLN A 52 -13.77 3.85 -7.54
N TRP A 53 -12.60 3.92 -8.19
CA TRP A 53 -12.43 3.35 -9.53
C TRP A 53 -12.65 1.82 -9.51
N ARG A 54 -12.11 1.10 -8.53
CA ARG A 54 -12.29 -0.35 -8.42
C ARG A 54 -13.74 -0.71 -8.11
N LYS A 55 -14.45 0.05 -7.27
CA LYS A 55 -15.89 -0.13 -7.06
C LYS A 55 -16.68 0.05 -8.35
N ALA A 56 -16.34 1.07 -9.15
CA ALA A 56 -17.07 1.37 -10.39
C ALA A 56 -16.75 0.40 -11.54
N ASN A 57 -15.54 -0.18 -11.59
CA ASN A 57 -15.08 -0.96 -12.74
C ASN A 57 -14.84 -2.44 -12.40
N VAL A 58 -14.22 -2.74 -11.25
CA VAL A 58 -13.83 -4.10 -10.88
C VAL A 58 -14.98 -4.87 -10.26
N LEU A 59 -15.69 -4.30 -9.28
CA LEU A 59 -16.82 -5.01 -8.64
C LEU A 59 -17.89 -5.45 -9.64
N PRO A 60 -18.42 -4.59 -10.54
CA PRO A 60 -19.40 -5.06 -11.50
C PRO A 60 -18.83 -6.08 -12.48
N MET A 61 -17.55 -5.95 -12.89
CA MET A 61 -16.89 -6.96 -13.72
C MET A 61 -16.88 -8.33 -13.03
N ILE A 62 -16.35 -8.43 -11.82
CA ILE A 62 -16.16 -9.71 -11.14
C ILE A 62 -17.49 -10.33 -10.69
N MET A 63 -18.45 -9.52 -10.23
CA MET A 63 -19.75 -10.01 -9.79
C MET A 63 -20.55 -10.56 -10.97
N ARG A 64 -20.59 -9.85 -12.10
CA ARG A 64 -21.30 -10.29 -13.31
C ARG A 64 -20.65 -11.50 -13.97
N GLU A 65 -19.31 -11.55 -14.00
CA GLU A 65 -18.57 -12.73 -14.46
C GLU A 65 -18.94 -13.99 -13.69
N GLN A 66 -19.21 -13.87 -12.38
CA GLN A 66 -19.60 -14.99 -11.53
C GLN A 66 -21.13 -15.17 -11.39
N GLY A 67 -21.93 -14.31 -12.04
CA GLY A 67 -23.39 -14.33 -11.92
C GLY A 67 -23.90 -14.06 -10.50
N VAL A 68 -23.17 -13.25 -9.73
CA VAL A 68 -23.50 -12.91 -8.34
C VAL A 68 -24.28 -11.59 -8.30
N ASP A 69 -25.49 -11.63 -7.76
CA ASP A 69 -26.33 -10.44 -7.61
C ASP A 69 -25.98 -9.67 -6.32
N LEU A 70 -25.62 -10.40 -5.27
CA LEU A 70 -25.34 -9.85 -3.94
C LEU A 70 -24.08 -10.48 -3.35
N TRP A 71 -23.12 -9.67 -2.95
CA TRP A 71 -21.94 -10.13 -2.21
C TRP A 71 -21.96 -9.55 -0.80
N ILE A 72 -21.96 -10.43 0.21
CA ILE A 72 -21.98 -10.05 1.63
C ILE A 72 -20.65 -10.49 2.27
N ILE A 73 -19.98 -9.55 2.92
CA ILE A 73 -18.68 -9.75 3.58
C ILE A 73 -18.81 -9.34 5.05
N ARG A 74 -18.22 -10.13 5.96
CA ARG A 74 -18.16 -9.83 7.40
C ARG A 74 -16.75 -9.51 7.87
N ASP A 75 -16.67 -8.78 8.96
CA ASP A 75 -15.44 -8.40 9.67
C ASP A 75 -14.85 -9.52 10.54
N ASP A 76 -15.31 -10.75 10.39
CA ASP A 76 -14.87 -11.92 11.16
C ASP A 76 -14.63 -13.16 10.29
N GLU A 77 -14.26 -12.97 9.03
CA GLU A 77 -14.08 -14.05 8.05
C GLU A 77 -12.68 -14.70 8.03
N ALA A 78 -11.80 -14.35 8.97
CA ALA A 78 -10.48 -14.96 9.10
C ALA A 78 -10.14 -15.34 10.56
N ASP A 79 -9.60 -16.54 10.78
CA ASP A 79 -9.13 -17.02 12.10
C ASP A 79 -7.65 -16.72 12.38
N LYS A 80 -6.84 -16.59 11.33
CA LYS A 80 -5.37 -16.52 11.41
C LYS A 80 -4.78 -15.12 11.27
N TYR A 81 -5.62 -14.11 11.04
CA TYR A 81 -5.20 -12.72 10.99
C TYR A 81 -5.36 -12.07 12.36
N TYR A 82 -4.41 -11.22 12.75
CA TYR A 82 -4.33 -10.65 14.10
C TYR A 82 -5.57 -9.82 14.52
N ASN A 83 -6.37 -9.35 13.54
CA ASN A 83 -7.62 -8.62 13.74
C ASN A 83 -8.88 -9.45 13.45
N ASN A 84 -8.76 -10.72 13.07
CA ASN A 84 -9.85 -11.62 12.62
C ASN A 84 -10.70 -11.15 11.41
N GLU A 85 -10.54 -9.91 10.94
CA GLU A 85 -11.27 -9.33 9.79
C GLU A 85 -10.90 -9.98 8.46
N GLY A 86 -9.67 -10.47 8.37
CA GLY A 86 -9.10 -10.97 7.13
C GLY A 86 -8.78 -9.84 6.14
N PRO A 87 -7.84 -10.08 5.22
CA PRO A 87 -7.36 -9.02 4.34
C PRO A 87 -8.45 -8.53 3.39
N VAL A 88 -9.35 -9.43 2.93
CA VAL A 88 -10.43 -9.09 1.98
C VAL A 88 -11.32 -7.98 2.50
N PHE A 89 -11.85 -8.12 3.72
CA PHE A 89 -12.73 -7.13 4.34
C PHE A 89 -12.05 -5.76 4.39
N SER A 90 -10.84 -5.69 4.94
CA SER A 90 -10.06 -4.46 5.04
C SER A 90 -9.84 -3.77 3.69
N SER A 91 -9.63 -4.55 2.62
CA SER A 91 -9.40 -4.01 1.27
C SER A 91 -10.67 -3.48 0.57
N LEU A 92 -11.85 -3.88 1.02
CA LEU A 92 -13.15 -3.49 0.47
C LEU A 92 -13.75 -2.27 1.17
N VAL A 93 -13.21 -1.90 2.33
CA VAL A 93 -13.56 -0.67 3.04
C VAL A 93 -13.00 0.55 2.29
N PRO A 94 -13.78 1.63 2.08
CA PRO A 94 -13.28 2.87 1.51
C PRO A 94 -12.07 3.40 2.28
N ALA A 95 -11.09 3.95 1.57
CA ALA A 95 -9.89 4.50 2.21
C ALA A 95 -10.24 5.66 3.14
N ASP A 96 -11.31 6.39 2.82
CA ASP A 96 -11.79 7.52 3.61
C ASP A 96 -12.87 7.20 4.65
N LEU A 97 -13.10 5.92 4.97
CA LEU A 97 -14.21 5.53 5.87
C LEU A 97 -14.23 6.31 7.21
N ARG A 98 -13.06 6.67 7.76
CA ARG A 98 -12.96 7.41 9.04
C ARG A 98 -12.73 8.91 8.87
N GLY A 99 -13.07 9.44 7.71
CA GLY A 99 -13.01 10.87 7.43
C GLY A 99 -11.60 11.44 7.51
N MET A 100 -10.63 10.70 6.96
CA MET A 100 -9.26 11.17 6.80
C MET A 100 -9.16 12.23 5.68
N ILE A 101 -10.20 12.39 4.85
CA ILE A 101 -10.35 13.30 3.72
C ILE A 101 -11.70 14.03 3.76
N TYR A 102 -12.82 13.33 3.93
CA TYR A 102 -14.20 13.86 4.01
C TYR A 102 -14.74 13.76 5.45
N ASP A 103 -15.89 14.36 5.76
CA ASP A 103 -16.50 14.16 7.07
C ASP A 103 -17.05 12.73 7.18
N SER A 104 -16.61 11.95 8.19
CA SER A 104 -17.16 10.61 8.43
C SER A 104 -18.64 10.72 8.77
N GLN A 105 -19.48 10.18 7.90
CA GLN A 105 -20.92 10.02 8.15
C GLN A 105 -21.23 8.95 9.22
N HIS A 106 -20.21 8.20 9.67
CA HIS A 106 -20.33 7.06 10.61
C HIS A 106 -19.62 7.27 11.95
N GLY A 107 -18.99 8.44 12.17
CA GLY A 107 -18.14 8.66 13.35
C GLY A 107 -16.94 7.70 13.38
N ASP A 108 -16.59 7.21 14.56
CA ASP A 108 -15.45 6.30 14.79
C ASP A 108 -15.78 4.81 14.58
N ALA A 109 -17.05 4.46 14.33
CA ALA A 109 -17.48 3.06 14.24
C ALA A 109 -17.13 2.47 12.86
N ARG A 110 -16.35 1.38 12.86
CA ARG A 110 -16.13 0.58 11.65
C ARG A 110 -17.37 -0.26 11.33
N PRO A 111 -17.70 -0.47 10.04
CA PRO A 111 -18.75 -1.40 9.66
C PRO A 111 -18.35 -2.82 10.04
N ARG A 112 -19.35 -3.65 10.37
CA ARG A 112 -19.16 -5.09 10.60
C ARG A 112 -19.51 -5.93 9.37
N PHE A 113 -20.29 -5.34 8.48
CA PHE A 113 -20.83 -5.99 7.31
C PHE A 113 -20.69 -5.05 6.12
N LEU A 114 -20.26 -5.59 4.99
CA LEU A 114 -20.28 -4.91 3.71
C LEU A 114 -21.21 -5.69 2.78
N ILE A 115 -22.09 -4.98 2.09
CA ILE A 115 -22.91 -5.54 1.01
C ILE A 115 -22.60 -4.79 -0.28
N PHE A 116 -22.32 -5.56 -1.31
CA PHE A 116 -22.25 -5.09 -2.69
C PHE A 116 -23.41 -5.71 -3.47
N HIS A 117 -24.30 -4.88 -4.00
CA HIS A 117 -25.47 -5.31 -4.77
C HIS A 117 -25.34 -4.82 -6.21
N ASP A 118 -25.48 -5.72 -7.20
CA ASP A 118 -25.50 -5.33 -8.61
C ASP A 118 -26.90 -4.88 -9.03
N ALA A 119 -27.12 -3.56 -9.02
CA ALA A 119 -28.36 -2.95 -9.48
C ALA A 119 -28.45 -2.85 -11.03
N GLY A 120 -27.53 -3.48 -11.76
CA GLY A 120 -27.48 -3.50 -13.23
C GLY A 120 -26.70 -2.32 -13.82
N GLU A 121 -27.00 -1.09 -13.44
CA GLU A 121 -26.22 0.08 -13.89
C GLU A 121 -24.94 0.27 -13.09
N SER A 122 -24.98 -0.01 -11.79
CA SER A 122 -23.85 0.17 -10.87
C SER A 122 -23.91 -0.81 -9.69
N ILE A 123 -22.79 -0.96 -8.98
CA ILE A 123 -22.76 -1.66 -7.71
C ILE A 123 -23.12 -0.69 -6.57
N GLU A 124 -24.21 -1.00 -5.88
CA GLU A 124 -24.59 -0.35 -4.64
C GLU A 124 -23.72 -0.88 -3.49
N TYR A 125 -23.25 0.02 -2.63
CA TYR A 125 -22.48 -0.31 -1.43
C TYR A 125 -23.34 0.02 -0.22
N ILE A 126 -23.56 -0.98 0.64
CA ILE A 126 -24.45 -0.90 1.80
C ILE A 126 -23.68 -1.42 3.01
N GLU A 127 -23.84 -0.77 4.15
CA GLU A 127 -23.26 -1.18 5.44
C GLU A 127 -24.39 -1.60 6.40
N PRO A 128 -24.70 -2.92 6.48
CA PRO A 128 -25.71 -3.39 7.41
C PRO A 128 -25.32 -3.19 8.88
N ARG A 129 -26.33 -2.93 9.73
CA ARG A 129 -26.14 -2.76 11.18
C ARG A 129 -25.92 -4.09 11.89
N ASP A 130 -26.63 -5.12 11.47
CA ASP A 130 -26.66 -6.44 12.08
C ASP A 130 -27.23 -7.48 11.10
N TYR A 131 -27.27 -8.75 11.53
CA TYR A 131 -27.85 -9.85 10.77
C TYR A 131 -29.34 -9.69 10.47
N ALA A 132 -30.12 -9.01 11.32
CA ALA A 132 -31.55 -8.79 11.06
C ALA A 132 -31.75 -7.79 9.91
N HIS A 133 -30.95 -6.72 9.88
CA HIS A 133 -30.94 -5.78 8.76
C HIS A 133 -30.50 -6.47 7.45
N ILE A 134 -29.56 -7.43 7.51
CA ILE A 134 -29.21 -8.24 6.34
C ILE A 134 -30.42 -9.04 5.85
N SER A 135 -31.17 -9.70 6.74
CA SER A 135 -32.39 -10.43 6.37
C SER A 135 -33.43 -9.53 5.69
N GLU A 136 -33.63 -8.31 6.20
CA GLU A 136 -34.52 -7.31 5.61
C GLU A 136 -34.07 -6.89 4.21
N LEU A 137 -32.78 -6.58 4.05
CA LEU A 137 -32.18 -6.19 2.76
C LEU A 137 -32.30 -7.31 1.74
N VAL A 138 -31.93 -8.54 2.10
CA VAL A 138 -32.01 -9.70 1.20
C VAL A 138 -33.45 -9.98 0.78
N ALA A 139 -34.41 -9.86 1.70
CA ALA A 139 -35.83 -10.04 1.37
C ALA A 139 -36.36 -8.94 0.42
N GLY A 140 -35.91 -7.70 0.60
CA GLY A 140 -36.28 -6.58 -0.27
C GLY A 140 -35.64 -6.64 -1.66
N LEU A 141 -34.41 -7.13 -1.75
CA LEU A 141 -33.65 -7.25 -3.00
C LEU A 141 -33.99 -8.53 -3.80
N ASP A 142 -34.40 -9.60 -3.12
CA ASP A 142 -34.67 -10.93 -3.71
C ASP A 142 -33.57 -11.44 -4.67
N PRO A 143 -32.28 -11.44 -4.28
CA PRO A 143 -31.17 -11.80 -5.16
C PRO A 143 -31.23 -13.28 -5.56
N LYS A 144 -30.94 -13.60 -6.82
CA LYS A 144 -30.90 -14.99 -7.32
C LYS A 144 -29.64 -15.71 -6.85
N THR A 145 -28.54 -15.00 -6.64
CA THR A 145 -27.27 -15.58 -6.18
C THR A 145 -26.60 -14.66 -5.17
N ILE A 146 -26.22 -15.22 -4.02
CA ILE A 146 -25.61 -14.50 -2.90
C ILE A 146 -24.23 -15.06 -2.62
N ALA A 147 -23.16 -14.30 -2.85
CA ALA A 147 -21.82 -14.70 -2.48
C ALA A 147 -21.56 -14.39 -0.99
N ILE A 148 -21.08 -15.39 -0.25
CA ILE A 148 -20.63 -15.27 1.15
C ILE A 148 -19.38 -16.12 1.37
N SER A 149 -18.58 -15.80 2.38
CA SER A 149 -17.47 -16.66 2.79
C SER A 149 -17.97 -18.02 3.30
N GLN A 150 -17.17 -19.07 3.11
CA GLN A 150 -17.41 -20.38 3.73
C GLN A 150 -16.94 -20.44 5.18
N PHE A 151 -16.11 -19.50 5.62
CA PHE A 151 -15.57 -19.49 6.97
C PHE A 151 -16.62 -19.02 7.99
N ASN A 152 -16.88 -19.81 9.04
CA ASN A 152 -17.80 -19.49 10.16
C ASN A 152 -19.17 -18.93 9.70
N ASN A 153 -19.73 -19.48 8.62
CA ASN A 153 -20.84 -18.87 7.90
C ASN A 153 -22.22 -19.25 8.43
N GLU A 154 -22.30 -20.09 9.46
CA GLU A 154 -23.55 -20.54 10.06
C GLU A 154 -24.47 -19.39 10.51
N PRO A 155 -23.96 -18.32 11.17
CA PRO A 155 -24.80 -17.17 11.51
C PRO A 155 -25.34 -16.43 10.29
N MET A 156 -24.53 -16.33 9.22
CA MET A 156 -24.95 -15.69 7.97
C MET A 156 -26.01 -16.54 7.26
N LEU A 157 -25.81 -17.85 7.15
CA LEU A 157 -26.80 -18.76 6.58
C LEU A 157 -28.12 -18.72 7.37
N ALA A 158 -28.07 -18.64 8.69
CA ALA A 158 -29.26 -18.47 9.53
C ALA A 158 -29.98 -17.14 9.22
N ALA A 159 -29.23 -16.04 9.05
CA ALA A 159 -29.78 -14.73 8.68
C ALA A 159 -30.39 -14.71 7.27
N LEU A 160 -29.79 -15.43 6.31
CA LEU A 160 -30.33 -15.58 4.95
C LEU A 160 -31.64 -16.38 4.92
N GLY A 161 -31.86 -17.29 5.88
CA GLY A 161 -33.10 -18.07 5.99
C GLY A 161 -33.41 -18.84 4.69
N GLN A 162 -34.56 -18.56 4.06
CA GLN A 162 -34.95 -19.22 2.80
C GLN A 162 -33.96 -18.97 1.65
N TYR A 163 -33.24 -17.85 1.69
CA TYR A 163 -32.24 -17.47 0.69
C TYR A 163 -30.91 -18.19 0.86
N ALA A 164 -30.68 -18.90 1.96
CA ALA A 164 -29.46 -19.68 2.17
C ALA A 164 -29.20 -20.70 1.05
N SER A 165 -30.27 -21.19 0.41
CA SER A 165 -30.17 -22.09 -0.76
C SER A 165 -29.60 -21.42 -2.02
N ARG A 166 -29.52 -20.09 -2.05
CA ARG A 166 -28.95 -19.27 -3.14
C ARG A 166 -27.51 -18.83 -2.83
N ALA A 167 -26.96 -19.25 -1.69
CA ALA A 167 -25.62 -18.87 -1.27
C ALA A 167 -24.56 -19.64 -2.07
N VAL A 168 -23.52 -18.93 -2.50
CA VAL A 168 -22.33 -19.47 -3.18
C VAL A 168 -21.07 -18.97 -2.49
N ASP A 169 -19.96 -19.69 -2.69
CA ASP A 169 -18.66 -19.31 -2.14
C ASP A 169 -18.13 -18.02 -2.78
N SER A 170 -17.76 -17.05 -1.96
CA SER A 170 -17.17 -15.78 -2.40
C SER A 170 -15.68 -15.88 -2.74
N TRP A 171 -15.01 -17.02 -2.50
CA TRP A 171 -13.56 -17.17 -2.70
C TRP A 171 -13.06 -16.65 -4.05
N THR A 172 -13.75 -16.98 -5.14
CA THR A 172 -13.37 -16.51 -6.48
C THR A 172 -13.46 -14.99 -6.59
N LEU A 173 -14.50 -14.35 -6.05
CA LEU A 173 -14.62 -12.89 -6.04
C LEU A 173 -13.47 -12.25 -5.26
N CYS A 174 -13.11 -12.82 -4.10
CA CYS A 174 -11.98 -12.34 -3.29
C CYS A 174 -10.68 -12.34 -4.08
N LEU A 175 -10.38 -13.44 -4.79
CA LEU A 175 -9.18 -13.52 -5.64
C LEU A 175 -9.23 -12.53 -6.80
N ARG A 176 -10.36 -12.47 -7.52
CA ARG A 176 -10.56 -11.57 -8.67
C ARG A 176 -10.44 -10.10 -8.27
N TRP A 177 -10.93 -9.75 -7.09
CA TRP A 177 -10.74 -8.43 -6.50
C TRP A 177 -9.24 -8.11 -6.34
N TYR A 178 -8.46 -9.01 -5.73
CA TYR A 178 -7.03 -8.77 -5.48
C TYR A 178 -6.17 -8.70 -6.74
N GLU A 179 -6.40 -9.56 -7.72
CA GLU A 179 -5.59 -9.58 -8.93
C GLU A 179 -5.89 -8.41 -9.87
N THR A 180 -7.04 -7.74 -9.69
CA THR A 180 -7.45 -6.63 -10.55
C THR A 180 -7.15 -5.28 -9.90
N VAL A 181 -6.10 -4.64 -10.39
CA VAL A 181 -5.67 -3.29 -9.98
C VAL A 181 -5.98 -2.27 -11.07
N SER A 182 -6.06 -0.98 -10.70
CA SER A 182 -6.27 0.09 -11.66
C SER A 182 -4.99 0.37 -12.47
N PRO A 183 -5.09 0.91 -13.69
CA PRO A 183 -3.91 1.35 -14.45
C PRO A 183 -3.02 2.33 -13.66
N GLU A 184 -3.62 3.25 -12.91
CA GLU A 184 -2.89 4.22 -12.09
C GLU A 184 -2.12 3.55 -10.94
N MET A 185 -2.66 2.51 -10.31
CA MET A 185 -1.93 1.73 -9.30
C MET A 185 -0.67 1.09 -9.90
N ILE A 186 -0.73 0.60 -11.13
CA ILE A 186 0.44 0.04 -11.83
C ILE A 186 1.50 1.11 -12.09
N GLU A 187 1.08 2.33 -12.43
CA GLU A 187 2.00 3.46 -12.60
C GLU A 187 2.71 3.79 -11.29
N ARG A 188 1.96 3.96 -10.18
CA ARG A 188 2.56 4.28 -8.86
C ARG A 188 3.34 3.16 -8.23
N TYR A 189 3.08 1.91 -8.61
CA TYR A 189 3.93 0.79 -8.21
C TYR A 189 5.39 1.00 -8.64
N ARG A 190 5.64 1.65 -9.78
CA ARG A 190 7.01 1.96 -10.23
C ARG A 190 7.72 2.92 -9.29
N ASP A 191 7.02 3.93 -8.79
CA ASP A 191 7.56 4.90 -7.83
C ASP A 191 7.90 4.22 -6.49
N VAL A 192 7.01 3.32 -6.03
CA VAL A 192 7.25 2.51 -4.83
C VAL A 192 8.48 1.61 -4.99
N VAL A 193 8.63 0.96 -6.14
CA VAL A 193 9.81 0.12 -6.44
C VAL A 193 11.07 0.97 -6.54
N ALA A 194 11.00 2.16 -7.14
CA ALA A 194 12.14 3.07 -7.22
C ALA A 194 12.59 3.51 -5.81
N LEU A 195 11.66 3.94 -4.95
CA LEU A 195 11.93 4.26 -3.56
C LEU A 195 12.55 3.09 -2.79
N ALA A 196 12.01 1.88 -2.95
CA ALA A 196 12.58 0.69 -2.30
C ALA A 196 14.03 0.44 -2.74
N ASN A 197 14.32 0.58 -4.03
CA ASN A 197 15.68 0.44 -4.56
C ASN A 197 16.61 1.55 -4.06
N GLU A 198 16.14 2.78 -3.92
CA GLU A 198 16.91 3.89 -3.32
C GLU A 198 17.29 3.58 -1.87
N ILE A 199 16.32 3.15 -1.05
CA ILE A 199 16.55 2.80 0.36
C ILE A 199 17.52 1.61 0.47
N ILE A 200 17.37 0.59 -0.39
CA ILE A 200 18.28 -0.56 -0.45
C ILE A 200 19.70 -0.12 -0.85
N ALA A 201 19.83 0.72 -1.88
CA ALA A 201 21.11 1.20 -2.36
C ALA A 201 21.84 2.02 -1.28
N GLU A 202 21.13 2.88 -0.56
CA GLU A 202 21.70 3.65 0.55
C GLU A 202 22.12 2.73 1.70
N GLY A 203 21.26 1.80 2.12
CA GLY A 203 21.52 0.88 3.23
C GLY A 203 22.73 -0.03 3.03
N PHE A 204 23.09 -0.34 1.78
CA PHE A 204 24.29 -1.12 1.44
C PHE A 204 25.46 -0.28 0.93
N SER A 205 25.36 1.05 0.96
CA SER A 205 26.43 1.94 0.55
C SER A 205 27.52 2.07 1.62
N SER A 206 28.66 2.66 1.25
CA SER A 206 29.73 3.00 2.21
C SER A 206 29.34 4.09 3.21
N LYS A 207 28.19 4.76 3.04
CA LYS A 207 27.65 5.71 4.03
C LYS A 207 27.14 4.99 5.28
N VAL A 208 26.61 3.77 5.11
CA VAL A 208 25.98 2.98 6.17
C VAL A 208 26.86 1.79 6.57
N VAL A 209 27.56 1.18 5.61
CA VAL A 209 28.35 -0.03 5.83
C VAL A 209 29.85 0.29 5.93
N THR A 210 30.43 0.00 7.09
CA THR A 210 31.87 -0.02 7.32
C THR A 210 32.37 -1.47 7.46
N PRO A 211 33.29 -1.94 6.58
CA PRO A 211 33.82 -3.30 6.66
C PRO A 211 34.45 -3.63 8.02
N ASN A 212 34.18 -4.85 8.51
CA ASN A 212 34.62 -5.34 9.82
C ASN A 212 34.08 -4.57 11.05
N VAL A 213 33.14 -3.64 10.84
CA VAL A 213 32.51 -2.85 11.91
C VAL A 213 31.00 -3.05 11.90
N THR A 214 30.34 -2.70 10.79
CA THR A 214 28.88 -2.80 10.66
C THR A 214 28.45 -4.27 10.66
N THR A 215 27.50 -4.60 11.53
CA THR A 215 26.90 -5.93 11.62
C THR A 215 25.57 -6.01 10.85
N THR A 216 25.03 -7.22 10.66
CA THR A 216 23.67 -7.38 10.10
C THR A 216 22.59 -6.84 11.03
N ASP A 217 22.82 -6.82 12.34
CA ASP A 217 21.87 -6.27 13.30
C ASP A 217 21.80 -4.74 13.18
N ASP A 218 22.94 -4.07 13.05
CA ASP A 218 23.00 -2.63 12.79
C ASP A 218 22.23 -2.26 11.52
N LEU A 219 22.38 -3.04 10.45
CA LEU A 219 21.62 -2.84 9.22
C LEU A 219 20.11 -3.05 9.42
N ASN A 220 19.71 -4.07 10.17
CA ASN A 220 18.29 -4.30 10.47
C ASN A 220 17.66 -3.11 11.20
N TRP A 221 18.38 -2.52 12.15
CA TRP A 221 17.93 -1.30 12.84
C TRP A 221 17.95 -0.08 11.93
N TRP A 222 18.98 0.09 11.12
CA TRP A 222 19.07 1.19 10.17
C TRP A 222 17.88 1.22 9.20
N PHE A 223 17.49 0.08 8.62
CA PHE A 223 16.32 0.04 7.72
C PHE A 223 15.01 0.36 8.45
N ARG A 224 14.86 -0.06 9.72
CA ARG A 224 13.67 0.25 10.53
C ARG A 224 13.55 1.74 10.81
N GLU A 225 14.65 2.37 11.21
CA GLU A 225 14.72 3.81 11.45
C GLU A 225 14.49 4.60 10.16
N LYS A 226 15.15 4.22 9.06
CA LYS A 226 14.96 4.86 7.76
C LYS A 226 13.50 4.83 7.29
N MET A 227 12.80 3.70 7.43
CA MET A 227 11.38 3.60 7.08
C MET A 227 10.49 4.45 7.99
N LEU A 228 10.81 4.50 9.29
CA LEU A 228 10.12 5.32 10.28
C LEU A 228 10.27 6.82 9.96
N ASP A 229 11.48 7.27 9.67
CA ASP A 229 11.78 8.67 9.35
C ASP A 229 11.08 9.14 8.07
N LEU A 230 10.93 8.23 7.10
CA LEU A 230 10.18 8.47 5.87
C LEU A 230 8.66 8.37 6.04
N GLY A 231 8.16 7.96 7.21
CA GLY A 231 6.72 7.77 7.45
C GLY A 231 6.10 6.68 6.57
N ILE A 232 6.89 5.67 6.20
CA ILE A 232 6.44 4.53 5.39
C ILE A 232 5.79 3.51 6.31
N GLU A 233 4.58 3.09 5.95
CA GLU A 233 3.89 2.00 6.63
C GLU A 233 4.36 0.65 6.06
N HIS A 234 4.47 -0.35 6.92
CA HIS A 234 4.90 -1.70 6.53
C HIS A 234 4.12 -2.75 7.29
N GLU A 235 3.84 -3.86 6.61
CA GLU A 235 3.30 -5.06 7.26
C GLU A 235 4.43 -5.90 7.87
N ASN A 236 5.53 -6.07 7.12
CA ASN A 236 6.70 -6.81 7.53
C ASN A 236 7.95 -5.93 7.44
N HIS A 237 8.82 -6.02 8.44
CA HIS A 237 10.10 -5.32 8.39
C HIS A 237 11.11 -6.08 7.51
N PRO A 238 11.94 -5.37 6.73
CA PRO A 238 13.07 -6.00 6.05
C PRO A 238 14.00 -6.64 7.08
N SER A 239 14.59 -7.77 6.69
CA SER A 239 15.53 -8.53 7.52
C SER A 239 16.76 -8.90 6.71
N ILE A 240 17.92 -8.46 7.18
CA ILE A 240 19.24 -8.70 6.61
C ILE A 240 19.89 -9.84 7.35
N SER A 241 20.35 -10.85 6.59
CA SER A 241 21.11 -11.98 7.11
C SER A 241 22.21 -12.37 6.12
N VAL A 242 23.29 -12.96 6.63
CA VAL A 242 24.36 -13.49 5.78
C VAL A 242 24.00 -14.90 5.35
N GLN A 243 23.85 -15.11 4.04
CA GLN A 243 23.80 -16.44 3.46
C GLN A 243 25.20 -16.86 2.99
N ARG A 244 25.71 -17.98 3.51
CA ARG A 244 26.93 -18.62 3.02
C ARG A 244 26.53 -19.79 2.12
N SER A 245 27.16 -19.91 0.97
CA SER A 245 27.01 -21.11 0.13
C SER A 245 27.43 -22.33 0.93
N LEU A 246 26.59 -23.38 0.92
CA LEU A 246 26.92 -24.71 1.44
C LEU A 246 28.06 -25.35 0.64
#